data_AF-A0A0C3ERZ4-F1
#
_entry.id   AF-A0A0C3ERZ4-F1
#
_cell.length_a   1.000
_cell.length_b   1.000
_cell.length_c   1.000
_cell.angle_alpha   90.00
_cell.angle_beta   90.00
_cell.angle_gamma   90.00
#
_symmetry.space_group_name_H-M   'P 1'
#
loop_
_entity.id
_entity.type
_entity.pdbx_description
1 polymer ?
#
loop_
_entity_poly.entity_id
_entity_poly.type
_entity_poly.pdbx_seq_one_letter_code
_entity_poly.pdbx_strand_id
1 'polypeptide(L)'
;MFTELELRHGLNINNAHHVWLLHHLFLPVINHQLEFFTASWNQHQIQIRNGPNRSPADMFGFDMLAHGVRGDQLPEEELNEAELEVYGVDWEALRDEQLIQSQRDNNLREEGWSSWVGSIGLPQQLNEVSVEPPSGGLLVHEVGLLDQALQPLMDDMADNNIIALWAHALAYARVIASHIF
;
A
#
# COMPACT_ATOMS: atom_id res chain seq x y z
N MET A 1 -8.50 -14.60 7.36
CA MET A 1 -8.14 -15.61 6.33
C MET A 1 -6.69 -16.04 6.47
N PHE A 2 -5.70 -15.14 6.37
CA PHE A 2 -4.28 -15.50 6.61
C PHE A 2 -3.98 -15.92 8.06
N THR A 3 -4.69 -15.37 9.05
CA THR A 3 -4.62 -15.83 10.45
C THR A 3 -5.02 -17.30 10.60
N GLU A 4 -5.92 -17.82 9.76
CA GLU A 4 -6.29 -19.25 9.79
C GLU A 4 -5.14 -20.12 9.25
N LEU A 5 -4.40 -19.63 8.25
CA LEU A 5 -3.22 -20.33 7.75
C LEU A 5 -2.13 -20.45 8.82
N GLU A 6 -1.96 -19.39 9.61
CA GLU A 6 -1.02 -19.36 10.75
C GLU A 6 -1.46 -20.31 11.86
N LEU A 7 -2.72 -20.19 12.30
CA LEU A 7 -3.22 -20.96 13.43
C LEU A 7 -3.42 -22.45 13.13
N ARG A 8 -3.73 -22.82 11.88
CA ARG A 8 -4.19 -24.18 11.54
C ARG A 8 -3.52 -24.86 10.35
N HIS A 9 -2.77 -24.13 9.52
CA HIS A 9 -2.19 -24.67 8.29
C HIS A 9 -0.67 -24.47 8.17
N GLY A 10 0.01 -24.22 9.29
CA GLY A 10 1.47 -24.27 9.37
C GLY A 10 2.20 -23.09 8.72
N LEU A 11 1.50 -21.99 8.44
CA LEU A 11 2.16 -20.73 8.09
C LEU A 11 2.96 -20.22 9.31
N ASN A 12 4.27 -20.00 9.12
CA ASN A 12 5.14 -19.37 10.10
C ASN A 12 5.53 -17.98 9.58
N ILE A 13 4.93 -16.92 10.13
CA ILE A 13 5.17 -15.54 9.70
C ILE A 13 6.60 -15.06 9.96
N ASN A 14 7.33 -15.71 10.86
CA ASN A 14 8.73 -15.40 11.15
C ASN A 14 9.70 -16.15 10.21
N ASN A 15 9.21 -17.04 9.36
CA ASN A 15 10.01 -17.71 8.34
C ASN A 15 9.92 -16.94 7.01
N ALA A 16 11.02 -16.31 6.60
CA ALA A 16 11.10 -15.55 5.35
C ALA A 16 10.70 -16.38 4.11
N HIS A 17 10.95 -17.69 4.09
CA HIS A 17 10.56 -18.57 2.99
C HIS A 17 9.05 -18.80 2.91
N HIS A 18 8.37 -18.84 4.06
CA HIS A 18 6.91 -18.92 4.11
C HIS A 18 6.29 -17.60 3.66
N VAL A 19 6.85 -16.45 4.07
CA VAL A 19 6.40 -15.13 3.63
C VAL A 19 6.62 -14.97 2.11
N TRP A 20 7.78 -15.40 1.60
CA TRP A 20 8.05 -15.45 0.18
C TRP A 20 7.02 -16.30 -0.57
N LEU A 21 6.74 -17.52 -0.09
CA LEU A 21 5.76 -18.40 -0.73
C LEU A 21 4.36 -17.79 -0.72
N LEU A 22 3.98 -17.12 0.38
CA LEU A 22 2.71 -16.40 0.48
C LEU A 22 2.63 -15.27 -0.55
N HIS A 23 3.70 -14.47 -0.69
CA HIS A 23 3.77 -13.42 -1.70
C HIS A 23 3.68 -14.01 -3.11
N HIS A 24 4.45 -15.06 -3.40
CA HIS A 24 4.47 -15.72 -4.70
C HIS A 24 3.07 -16.21 -5.13
N LEU A 25 2.32 -16.83 -4.21
CA LEU A 25 1.00 -17.38 -4.50
C LEU A 25 -0.10 -16.31 -4.62
N PHE A 26 -0.11 -15.33 -3.71
CA PHE A 26 -1.28 -14.48 -3.52
C PHE A 26 -1.08 -13.02 -3.93
N LEU A 27 0.16 -12.50 -3.95
CA LEU A 27 0.40 -11.11 -4.30
C LEU A 27 -0.04 -10.75 -5.74
N PRO A 28 0.22 -11.58 -6.77
CA PRO A 28 -0.27 -11.29 -8.12
C PRO A 28 -1.80 -11.20 -8.19
N VAL A 29 -2.49 -12.11 -7.49
CA VAL A 29 -3.97 -12.15 -7.44
C VAL A 29 -4.52 -10.93 -6.72
N ILE A 30 -3.95 -10.56 -5.57
CA ILE A 30 -4.33 -9.37 -4.81
C ILE A 30 -4.13 -8.12 -5.67
N ASN A 31 -2.97 -7.96 -6.30
CA ASN A 31 -2.68 -6.80 -7.15
C ASN A 31 -3.67 -6.70 -8.31
N HIS A 32 -3.98 -7.81 -8.98
CA HIS A 32 -4.97 -7.82 -10.05
C HIS A 32 -6.37 -7.43 -9.55
N GLN A 33 -6.79 -7.92 -8.39
CA GLN A 33 -8.07 -7.54 -7.77
C GLN A 33 -8.09 -6.06 -7.37
N LEU A 34 -6.98 -5.52 -6.87
CA LEU A 34 -6.85 -4.11 -6.52
C LEU A 34 -6.89 -3.21 -7.76
N GLU A 35 -6.26 -3.61 -8.87
CA GLU A 35 -6.36 -2.91 -10.15
C GLU A 35 -7.81 -2.86 -10.64
N PHE A 36 -8.49 -4.01 -10.63
CA PHE A 36 -9.91 -4.10 -11.01
C PHE A 36 -10.79 -3.24 -10.10
N PHE A 37 -10.57 -3.31 -8.78
CA PHE A 37 -11.29 -2.51 -7.80
C PHE A 37 -11.06 -1.01 -8.04
N THR A 38 -9.80 -0.59 -8.25
CA THR A 38 -9.45 0.81 -8.48
C THR A 38 -10.12 1.34 -9.75
N ALA A 39 -10.05 0.59 -10.85
CA ALA A 39 -10.71 0.97 -12.10
C ALA A 39 -12.23 1.10 -11.93
N SER A 40 -12.85 0.13 -11.24
CA SER A 40 -14.30 0.10 -11.01
C SER A 40 -14.75 1.21 -10.07
N TRP A 41 -14.02 1.42 -8.97
CA TRP A 41 -14.32 2.44 -7.97
C TRP A 41 -14.18 3.85 -8.54
N ASN A 42 -13.12 4.11 -9.31
CA ASN A 42 -12.91 5.43 -9.92
C ASN A 42 -14.05 5.83 -10.88
N GLN A 43 -14.75 4.86 -11.46
CA GLN A 43 -15.90 5.08 -12.35
C GLN A 43 -17.26 4.91 -11.65
N HIS A 44 -17.26 4.48 -10.38
CA HIS A 44 -18.50 4.22 -9.64
C HIS A 44 -19.23 5.53 -9.33
N GLN A 45 -20.50 5.64 -9.73
CA GLN A 45 -21.29 6.84 -9.47
C GLN A 45 -21.73 6.93 -8.00
N ILE A 46 -21.27 7.96 -7.31
CA ILE A 46 -21.66 8.29 -5.94
C ILE A 46 -22.84 9.25 -5.98
N GLN A 47 -23.84 9.01 -5.14
CA GLN A 47 -24.96 9.92 -4.95
C GLN A 47 -24.53 11.10 -4.08
N ILE A 48 -24.59 12.31 -4.64
CA ILE A 48 -24.22 13.54 -3.94
C ILE A 48 -25.51 14.25 -3.51
N ARG A 49 -25.59 14.60 -2.22
CA ARG A 49 -26.74 15.34 -1.69
C ARG A 49 -26.83 16.71 -2.37
N ASN A 50 -27.98 17.01 -2.97
CA ASN A 50 -28.25 18.26 -3.69
C ASN A 50 -27.39 18.48 -4.95
N GLY A 51 -26.86 17.43 -5.57
CA GLY A 51 -26.06 17.53 -6.80
C GLY A 51 -26.29 16.35 -7.75
N PRO A 52 -25.73 16.40 -8.97
CA PRO A 52 -25.73 15.25 -9.87
C PRO A 52 -24.84 14.14 -9.29
N ASN A 53 -25.18 12.87 -9.57
CA ASN A 53 -24.28 11.76 -9.28
C ASN A 53 -22.98 11.93 -10.07
N ARG A 54 -21.85 11.68 -9.41
CA ARG A 54 -20.52 11.78 -10.03
C ARG A 54 -19.65 10.61 -9.60
N SER A 55 -18.77 10.18 -10.49
CA SER A 55 -17.72 9.24 -10.11
C SER A 55 -16.56 9.94 -9.40
N PRO A 56 -15.73 9.24 -8.61
CA PRO A 56 -14.51 9.81 -8.06
C PRO A 56 -13.60 10.45 -9.15
N ALA A 57 -13.52 9.85 -10.33
CA ALA A 57 -12.76 10.41 -11.46
C ALA A 57 -13.38 11.73 -11.96
N ASP A 58 -14.71 11.79 -12.07
CA ASP A 58 -15.43 13.03 -12.43
C ASP A 58 -15.20 14.12 -11.38
N MET A 59 -15.31 13.78 -10.10
CA MET A 59 -15.08 14.73 -9.01
C MET A 59 -13.65 15.27 -9.06
N PHE A 60 -12.66 14.40 -9.20
CA PHE A 60 -11.27 14.82 -9.31
C PHE A 60 -11.04 15.78 -10.50
N GLY A 61 -11.51 15.43 -11.70
CA GLY A 61 -11.31 16.24 -12.90
C GLY A 61 -12.14 17.53 -12.91
N PHE A 62 -13.44 17.45 -12.67
CA PHE A 62 -14.34 18.61 -12.77
C PHE A 62 -14.25 19.53 -11.57
N ASP A 63 -14.00 19.01 -10.36
CA ASP A 63 -13.88 19.91 -9.20
C ASP A 63 -12.57 20.69 -9.24
N MET A 64 -11.50 20.13 -9.83
CA MET A 64 -10.29 20.92 -10.14
C MET A 64 -10.56 22.05 -11.14
N LEU A 65 -11.44 21.84 -12.12
CA LEU A 65 -11.83 22.89 -13.06
C LEU A 65 -12.75 23.94 -12.43
N ALA A 66 -13.67 23.52 -11.58
CA ALA A 66 -14.70 24.39 -11.00
C ALA A 66 -14.23 25.15 -9.74
N HIS A 67 -13.36 24.55 -8.93
CA HIS A 67 -12.93 25.09 -7.64
C HIS A 67 -11.43 25.40 -7.59
N GLY A 68 -10.74 25.31 -8.73
CA GLY A 68 -9.31 25.50 -8.82
C GLY A 68 -8.52 24.21 -8.59
N VAL A 69 -7.27 24.23 -9.05
CA VAL A 69 -6.34 23.11 -8.91
C VAL A 69 -6.03 22.93 -7.42
N ARG A 70 -6.34 21.76 -6.87
CA ARG A 70 -5.90 21.42 -5.51
C ARG A 70 -4.38 21.30 -5.51
N GLY A 71 -3.72 22.04 -4.61
CA GLY A 71 -2.26 22.16 -4.58
C GLY A 71 -1.70 23.32 -5.41
N ASP A 72 -2.57 24.19 -5.95
CA ASP A 72 -2.18 25.51 -6.45
C ASP A 72 -2.12 26.53 -5.31
N GLN A 73 -1.47 27.68 -5.53
CA GLN A 73 -1.35 28.73 -4.52
C GLN A 73 -2.74 29.17 -4.03
N LEU A 74 -2.91 29.25 -2.71
CA LEU A 74 -4.13 29.78 -2.11
C LEU A 74 -4.37 31.20 -2.64
N PRO A 75 -5.63 31.57 -2.94
CA PRO A 75 -5.94 32.96 -3.29
C PRO A 75 -5.38 33.88 -2.21
N GLU A 76 -4.67 34.95 -2.61
CA GLU A 76 -4.02 35.94 -1.72
C GLU A 76 -4.96 36.57 -0.66
N GLU A 77 -6.27 36.34 -0.77
CA GLU A 77 -7.31 37.03 -0.01
C GLU A 77 -7.72 36.36 1.32
N GLU A 78 -7.29 35.12 1.63
CA GLU A 78 -7.77 34.42 2.84
C GLU A 78 -6.77 34.36 4.01
N LEU A 79 -5.47 34.28 3.75
CA LEU A 79 -4.40 34.29 4.78
C LEU A 79 -3.15 34.96 4.18
N ASN A 80 -2.49 35.82 4.95
CA ASN A 80 -1.20 36.36 4.51
C ASN A 80 -0.12 35.27 4.54
N GLU A 81 1.00 35.48 3.83
CA GLU A 81 2.07 34.48 3.71
C GLU A 81 2.62 34.01 5.07
N ALA A 82 2.74 34.91 6.05
CA ALA A 82 3.19 34.56 7.39
C ALA A 82 2.15 33.75 8.19
N GLU A 83 0.86 33.98 7.98
CA GLU A 83 -0.23 33.18 8.55
C GLU A 83 -0.31 31.80 7.92
N LEU A 84 0.03 31.70 6.64
CA LEU A 84 0.03 30.46 5.88
C LEU A 84 1.18 29.53 6.30
N GLU A 85 2.35 30.07 6.59
CA GLU A 85 3.50 29.31 7.11
C GLU A 85 3.21 28.60 8.44
N VAL A 86 2.30 29.15 9.24
CA VAL A 86 1.94 28.65 10.57
C VAL A 86 0.61 27.89 10.58
N TYR A 87 -0.09 27.84 9.45
CA TYR A 87 -1.41 27.22 9.34
C TYR A 87 -1.31 25.69 9.45
N GLY A 88 -2.10 25.10 10.34
CA GLY A 88 -2.08 23.65 10.59
C GLY A 88 -0.94 23.16 11.47
N VAL A 89 -0.06 24.05 11.95
CA VAL A 89 0.96 23.72 12.95
C VAL A 89 0.32 23.58 14.34
N ASP A 90 0.50 22.41 14.96
CA ASP A 90 0.10 22.20 16.35
C ASP A 90 1.15 22.78 17.31
N TRP A 91 0.95 24.06 17.66
CA TRP A 91 1.82 24.79 18.58
C TRP A 91 1.84 24.23 20.00
N GLU A 92 0.80 23.49 20.40
CA GLU A 92 0.73 22.86 21.71
C GLU A 92 1.57 21.59 21.73
N ALA A 93 1.47 20.76 20.68
CA ALA A 93 2.33 19.59 20.48
C ALA A 93 3.82 19.96 20.38
N LEU A 94 4.16 21.09 19.74
CA LEU A 94 5.54 21.59 19.67
C LEU A 94 6.13 22.05 21.02
N ARG A 95 5.31 22.17 22.06
CA ARG A 95 5.77 22.46 23.43
C ARG A 95 5.89 21.19 24.27
N ASP A 96 5.40 20.07 23.77
CA ASP A 96 5.50 18.78 24.45
C ASP A 96 6.87 18.15 24.16
N GLU A 97 7.71 18.15 25.19
CA GLU A 97 9.07 17.60 25.13
C GLU A 97 9.08 16.09 24.84
N GLN A 98 8.05 15.34 25.26
CA GLN A 98 7.94 13.91 24.96
C GLN A 98 7.63 13.67 23.49
N LEU A 99 6.76 14.49 22.90
CA LEU A 99 6.39 14.41 21.49
C LEU A 99 7.57 14.79 20.59
N ILE A 100 8.30 15.86 20.94
CA ILE A 100 9.52 16.27 20.22
C ILE A 100 10.60 15.18 20.29
N GLN A 101 10.81 14.59 21.47
CA GLN A 101 11.81 13.53 21.62
C GLN A 101 11.43 12.28 20.80
N SER A 102 10.16 11.87 20.85
CA SER A 102 9.64 10.78 20.03
C SER A 102 9.77 11.06 18.53
N GLN A 103 9.49 12.29 18.08
CA GLN A 103 9.67 12.68 16.68
C GLN A 103 11.13 12.54 16.25
N ARG A 104 12.09 13.03 17.06
CA ARG A 104 13.53 12.94 16.77
C ARG A 104 14.02 11.50 16.71
N ASP A 105 13.53 10.66 17.62
CA ASP A 105 13.96 9.27 17.71
C ASP A 105 13.41 8.42 16.56
N ASN A 106 12.22 8.74 16.04
CA ASN A 106 11.55 7.94 15.00
C ASN A 106 11.71 8.51 13.58
N ASN A 107 11.87 9.82 13.42
CA ASN A 107 12.03 10.49 12.14
C ASN A 107 13.49 10.94 11.95
N LEU A 108 14.37 9.99 11.66
CA LEU A 108 15.81 10.21 11.42
C LEU A 108 16.11 11.09 10.19
N ARG A 109 15.09 11.48 9.41
CA ARG A 109 15.21 12.32 8.23
C ARG A 109 15.00 13.78 8.64
N GLU A 110 15.94 14.64 8.27
CA GLU A 110 15.71 16.09 8.31
C GLU A 110 14.64 16.42 7.27
N GLU A 111 13.40 16.62 7.70
CA GLU A 111 12.43 17.38 6.92
C GLU A 111 13.01 18.78 6.78
N GLY A 112 13.39 19.16 5.55
CA GLY A 112 14.05 20.43 5.28
C GLY A 112 13.24 21.62 5.83
N TRP A 113 13.91 22.75 6.04
CA TRP A 113 13.31 23.97 6.61
C TRP A 113 12.54 24.79 5.56
N SER A 114 12.31 24.22 4.37
CA SER A 114 11.69 24.94 3.27
C SER A 114 10.20 25.02 3.48
N SER A 115 9.70 26.24 3.62
CA SER A 115 8.28 26.57 3.53
C SER A 115 7.68 25.96 2.26
N TRP A 116 6.56 25.28 2.43
CA TRP A 116 5.75 24.75 1.33
C TRP A 116 5.01 25.87 0.58
N VAL A 117 4.90 27.06 1.19
CA VAL A 117 4.28 28.23 0.60
C VAL A 117 5.16 28.77 -0.54
N GLY A 118 4.60 28.94 -1.73
CA GLY A 118 5.34 29.42 -2.91
C GLY A 118 6.11 28.34 -3.68
N SER A 119 6.28 27.14 -3.11
CA SER A 119 6.97 26.02 -3.75
C SER A 119 6.03 25.26 -4.69
N ILE A 120 6.06 25.59 -5.99
CA ILE A 120 5.34 24.82 -7.02
C ILE A 120 6.11 23.52 -7.27
N GLY A 121 5.67 22.42 -6.65
CA GLY A 121 6.24 21.10 -6.90
C GLY A 121 5.85 20.05 -5.86
N LEU A 122 5.98 18.78 -6.24
CA LEU A 122 5.92 17.67 -5.28
C LEU A 122 7.06 17.79 -4.26
N PRO A 123 6.89 17.27 -3.03
CA PRO A 123 7.99 17.07 -2.09
C PRO A 123 9.19 16.48 -2.81
N GLN A 124 10.35 17.12 -2.67
CA GLN A 124 11.62 16.57 -3.19
C GLN A 124 11.83 15.14 -2.68
N GLN A 125 11.26 14.84 -1.52
CA GLN A 125 11.24 13.53 -0.91
C GLN A 125 9.81 13.20 -0.44
N LEU A 126 9.18 12.22 -1.08
CA LEU A 126 7.89 11.69 -0.64
C LEU A 126 8.09 10.71 0.51
N ASN A 127 7.06 10.56 1.35
CA ASN A 127 7.00 9.48 2.33
C ASN A 127 6.99 8.14 1.59
N GLU A 128 8.10 7.41 1.70
CA GLU A 128 8.25 6.08 1.13
C GLU A 128 8.45 5.08 2.26
N VAL A 129 7.62 4.04 2.26
CA VAL A 129 7.83 2.84 3.07
C VAL A 129 8.43 1.79 2.16
N SER A 130 9.76 1.71 2.15
CA SER A 130 10.47 0.67 1.40
C SER A 130 10.27 -0.67 2.10
N VAL A 131 9.40 -1.51 1.53
CA VAL A 131 9.23 -2.90 1.97
C VAL A 131 10.04 -3.77 1.01
N GLU A 132 11.22 -4.22 1.44
CA GLU A 132 11.99 -5.16 0.63
C GLU A 132 11.24 -6.50 0.51
N PRO A 133 11.14 -7.07 -0.70
CA PRO A 133 10.52 -8.39 -0.87
C PRO A 133 11.35 -9.45 -0.12
N PRO A 134 10.70 -10.40 0.58
CA PRO A 134 11.43 -11.46 1.27
C PRO A 134 12.27 -12.24 0.26
N SER A 135 13.54 -12.49 0.59
CA SER A 135 14.43 -13.26 -0.28
C SER A 135 13.94 -14.71 -0.40
N GLY A 136 13.57 -15.12 -1.61
CA GLY A 136 13.23 -16.50 -1.90
C GLY A 136 14.47 -17.40 -1.78
N GLY A 137 14.39 -18.44 -0.96
CA GLY A 137 15.48 -19.42 -0.81
C GLY A 137 15.52 -20.45 -1.95
N LEU A 138 14.49 -20.46 -2.80
CA LEU A 138 14.37 -21.39 -3.93
C LEU A 138 15.18 -20.90 -5.12
N LEU A 139 15.85 -21.83 -5.78
CA LEU A 139 16.53 -21.61 -7.05
C LEU A 139 15.50 -21.41 -8.17
N VAL A 140 15.88 -20.68 -9.22
CA VAL A 140 14.99 -20.34 -10.34
C VAL A 140 14.30 -21.57 -10.95
N HIS A 141 15.02 -22.69 -11.06
CA HIS A 141 14.45 -23.94 -11.59
C HIS A 141 13.46 -24.60 -10.62
N GLU A 142 13.66 -24.46 -9.30
CA GLU A 142 12.75 -24.99 -8.28
C GLU A 142 11.44 -24.20 -8.26
N VAL A 143 11.53 -22.87 -8.44
CA VAL A 143 10.35 -22.01 -8.63
C VAL A 143 9.58 -22.42 -9.88
N GLY A 144 10.26 -22.69 -11.01
CA GLY A 144 9.59 -23.16 -12.23
C GLY A 144 8.88 -24.51 -12.06
N LEU A 145 9.45 -25.44 -11.28
CA LEU A 145 8.79 -26.72 -10.95
C LEU A 145 7.56 -26.50 -10.07
N LEU A 146 7.67 -25.61 -9.07
CA LEU A 146 6.56 -25.22 -8.21
C LEU A 146 5.42 -24.62 -9.04
N ASP A 147 5.71 -23.68 -9.93
CA ASP A 147 4.73 -23.03 -10.80
C ASP A 147 4.01 -24.05 -11.69
N GLN A 148 4.78 -24.94 -12.32
CA GLN A 148 4.21 -25.98 -13.18
C GLN A 148 3.29 -26.94 -12.41
N ALA A 149 3.66 -27.28 -11.17
CA ALA A 149 2.85 -28.16 -10.33
C ALA A 149 1.56 -27.49 -9.81
N LEU A 150 1.61 -26.18 -9.57
CA LEU A 150 0.49 -25.42 -9.01
C LEU A 150 -0.43 -24.81 -10.06
N GLN A 151 0.01 -24.69 -11.32
CA GLN A 151 -0.77 -24.10 -12.41
C GLN A 151 -2.23 -24.60 -12.46
N PRO A 152 -2.52 -25.91 -12.38
CA PRO A 152 -3.91 -26.39 -12.43
C PRO A 152 -4.77 -25.91 -11.27
N LEU A 153 -4.18 -25.73 -10.08
CA LEU A 153 -4.90 -25.18 -8.91
C LEU A 153 -5.05 -23.67 -8.99
N MET A 154 -4.08 -22.98 -9.60
CA MET A 154 -4.14 -21.53 -9.78
C MET A 154 -5.22 -21.12 -10.79
N ASP A 155 -5.44 -21.92 -11.83
CA ASP A 155 -6.50 -21.69 -12.82
C ASP A 155 -7.91 -21.89 -12.22
N ASP A 156 -8.05 -22.76 -11.21
CA ASP A 156 -9.31 -23.09 -10.52
C ASP A 156 -9.62 -22.15 -9.33
N MET A 157 -8.76 -21.15 -9.08
CA MET A 157 -8.89 -20.17 -7.98
C MET A 157 -10.17 -19.32 -8.01
N ALA A 158 -10.98 -19.43 -9.06
CA ALA A 158 -12.32 -18.84 -9.11
C ALA A 158 -13.19 -19.29 -7.92
N ASP A 159 -12.96 -20.51 -7.40
CA ASP A 159 -13.64 -21.09 -6.24
C ASP A 159 -12.75 -21.18 -4.99
N ASN A 160 -12.24 -20.03 -4.52
CA ASN A 160 -11.95 -19.70 -3.11
C ASN A 160 -11.17 -20.69 -2.20
N ASN A 161 -10.44 -21.68 -2.72
CA ASN A 161 -9.74 -22.63 -1.85
C ASN A 161 -8.29 -22.21 -1.54
N ILE A 162 -8.14 -21.03 -0.96
CA ILE A 162 -6.86 -20.46 -0.50
C ILE A 162 -6.11 -21.42 0.43
N ILE A 163 -6.84 -22.14 1.29
CA ILE A 163 -6.29 -23.13 2.20
C ILE A 163 -5.68 -24.31 1.43
N ALA A 164 -6.38 -24.84 0.42
CA ALA A 164 -5.85 -25.93 -0.39
C ALA A 164 -4.63 -25.49 -1.19
N LEU A 165 -4.66 -24.31 -1.84
CA LEU A 165 -3.51 -23.82 -2.59
C LEU A 165 -2.29 -23.68 -1.67
N TRP A 166 -2.47 -23.06 -0.49
CA TRP A 166 -1.41 -22.93 0.51
C TRP A 166 -0.86 -24.29 0.94
N ALA A 167 -1.73 -25.24 1.30
CA ALA A 167 -1.33 -26.55 1.79
C ALA A 167 -0.56 -27.35 0.73
N HIS A 168 -1.01 -27.33 -0.53
CA HIS A 168 -0.33 -28.01 -1.64
C HIS A 168 1.01 -27.34 -1.95
N ALA A 169 1.05 -26.02 -2.02
CA ALA A 169 2.27 -25.28 -2.27
C ALA A 169 3.33 -25.51 -1.19
N LEU A 170 2.93 -25.46 0.09
CA LEU A 170 3.83 -25.72 1.21
C LEU A 170 4.34 -27.16 1.21
N ALA A 171 3.48 -28.14 0.91
CA ALA A 171 3.89 -29.53 0.80
C ALA A 171 4.91 -29.72 -0.34
N TYR A 172 4.66 -29.11 -1.49
CA TYR A 172 5.56 -29.20 -2.65
C TYR A 172 6.90 -28.50 -2.40
N ALA A 173 6.87 -27.32 -1.79
CA ALA A 173 8.07 -26.58 -1.38
C ALA A 173 8.95 -27.40 -0.42
N ARG A 174 8.33 -28.13 0.53
CA ARG A 174 9.04 -29.06 1.42
C ARG A 174 9.63 -30.27 0.71
N VAL A 175 9.03 -30.75 -0.36
CA VAL A 175 9.56 -31.87 -1.15
C VAL A 175 10.79 -31.44 -1.95
N ILE A 176 10.73 -30.29 -2.60
CA ILE A 176 11.83 -29.79 -3.43
C ILE A 176 12.96 -29.23 -2.57
N ALA A 177 12.62 -28.51 -1.50
CA ALA A 177 13.57 -27.77 -0.70
C ALA A 177 13.35 -27.99 0.81
N SER A 178 13.43 -29.26 1.24
CA SER A 178 13.27 -29.68 2.64
C SER A 178 14.23 -29.04 3.64
N HIS A 179 15.33 -28.48 3.15
CA HIS A 179 16.34 -27.82 3.97
C HIS A 179 15.98 -26.38 4.34
N ILE A 180 14.96 -25.78 3.72
CA ILE A 180 14.52 -24.38 3.93
C ILE A 180 13.04 -24.22 4.34
N PHE A 181 12.19 -25.25 4.21
CA PHE A 181 10.72 -25.21 4.49
C PHE A 181 10.23 -26.24 5.52
#